data_AF-A0A8I1J8B7-F1
#
_entry.id   AF-A0A8I1J8B7-F1
#
_cell.length_a   1.000
_cell.length_b   1.000
_cell.length_c   1.000
_cell.angle_alpha   90.00
_cell.angle_beta   90.00
_cell.angle_gamma   90.00
#
_symmetry.space_group_name_H-M   'P 1'
#
loop_
_entity.id
_entity.type
_entity.pdbx_description
1 polymer ?
#
loop_
_entity_poly.entity_id
_entity_poly.type
_entity_poly.pdbx_seq_one_letter_code
_entity_poly.pdbx_strand_id
1 'polypeptide(L)'
;MKKSKEIEPLSQYTESSDTAVVPENRLAGTVGALLFSLAGGIVYFLLYQVGYIAAISGLIGVICAFKGYEVFAKKLSKFGCIISVVMALLVIILAWYCCLAKDVYSAYQSWFADGEIDFTLTFAESLRNAYRFLSEPEISKSYVTDLIIGILLCALGAVRPIINIVKGNKNKVAEDKNEPAFQAEKYNAPEEKSNAYMPQSMRAASSEKPQDKNGDM
;
A
#
# COMPACT_ATOMS: atom_id res chain seq x y z
N MET A 1 -65.49 -29.00 23.67
CA MET A 1 -64.52 -29.01 22.54
C MET A 1 -64.35 -27.57 22.02
N LYS A 2 -63.45 -27.33 21.05
CA LYS A 2 -63.15 -26.01 20.42
C LYS A 2 -64.45 -25.31 19.93
N LYS A 3 -64.54 -23.99 19.68
CA LYS A 3 -63.58 -23.11 18.97
C LYS A 3 -64.02 -21.62 18.99
N SER A 4 -63.08 -20.66 19.12
CA SER A 4 -63.15 -19.21 18.78
C SER A 4 -64.30 -18.35 19.36
N LYS A 5 -64.10 -17.08 19.78
CA LYS A 5 -63.09 -16.10 19.35
C LYS A 5 -62.48 -15.34 20.54
N GLU A 6 -61.17 -15.17 20.51
CA GLU A 6 -60.45 -14.06 21.13
C GLU A 6 -59.28 -13.77 20.17
N ILE A 7 -59.18 -12.54 19.65
CA ILE A 7 -58.20 -12.15 18.62
C ILE A 7 -57.64 -10.75 18.90
N GLU A 8 -57.06 -10.62 20.08
CA GLU A 8 -55.81 -9.90 20.31
C GLU A 8 -54.92 -10.89 21.09
N PRO A 9 -53.59 -10.96 20.87
CA PRO A 9 -52.71 -9.83 20.57
C PRO A 9 -51.84 -9.99 19.31
N LEU A 10 -51.26 -8.88 18.85
CA LEU A 10 -49.81 -8.73 18.60
C LEU A 10 -49.53 -7.29 18.15
N SER A 11 -49.55 -6.36 19.11
CA SER A 11 -48.89 -5.08 18.92
C SER A 11 -47.38 -5.30 18.77
N GLN A 12 -46.81 -4.69 17.73
CA GLN A 12 -45.43 -4.20 17.73
C GLN A 12 -44.34 -5.19 18.21
N TYR A 13 -44.20 -6.32 17.54
CA TYR A 13 -42.85 -6.83 17.26
C TYR A 13 -42.39 -6.27 15.93
N THR A 14 -41.87 -5.04 16.00
CA THR A 14 -40.90 -4.59 15.01
C THR A 14 -39.70 -5.51 15.10
N GLU A 15 -39.53 -6.40 14.13
CA GLU A 15 -38.19 -6.83 13.71
C GLU A 15 -37.49 -5.62 13.10
N SER A 16 -37.11 -4.69 13.97
CA SER A 16 -36.00 -3.79 13.73
C SER A 16 -34.78 -4.68 13.54
N SER A 17 -34.50 -4.99 12.27
CA SER A 17 -33.23 -5.55 11.84
C SER A 17 -32.15 -4.50 12.09
N ASP A 18 -31.79 -4.32 13.36
CA ASP A 18 -30.62 -3.57 13.79
C ASP A 18 -29.38 -4.42 13.51
N THR A 19 -29.17 -4.69 12.22
CA THR A 19 -27.82 -4.63 11.68
C THR A 19 -27.30 -3.25 12.05
N ALA A 20 -26.64 -3.16 13.21
CA ALA A 20 -26.06 -1.93 13.73
C ALA A 20 -25.08 -1.41 12.68
N VAL A 21 -25.57 -0.51 11.83
CA VAL A 21 -24.90 -0.09 10.60
C VAL A 21 -23.76 0.83 10.99
N VAL A 22 -22.63 0.21 11.35
CA VAL A 22 -21.43 0.86 11.89
C VAL A 22 -21.20 2.17 11.14
N PRO A 23 -21.42 3.32 11.81
CA PRO A 23 -21.50 4.59 11.12
C PRO A 23 -20.15 4.90 10.50
N GLU A 24 -20.17 5.35 9.25
CA GLU A 24 -18.97 5.67 8.50
C GLU A 24 -18.35 6.94 9.12
N ASN A 25 -17.33 6.78 9.98
CA ASN A 25 -16.65 7.88 10.67
C ASN A 25 -15.76 8.66 9.68
N ARG A 26 -16.36 9.32 8.68
CA ARG A 26 -15.70 9.97 7.54
C ARG A 26 -14.58 10.93 7.95
N LEU A 27 -14.79 11.72 8.99
CA LEU A 27 -13.81 12.67 9.51
C LEU A 27 -12.55 11.94 10.02
N ALA A 28 -12.74 10.89 10.82
CA ALA A 28 -11.63 10.05 11.30
C ALA A 28 -10.94 9.35 10.13
N GLY A 29 -11.70 8.80 9.18
CA GLY A 29 -11.18 8.21 7.94
C GLY A 29 -10.27 9.16 7.16
N THR A 30 -10.69 10.41 6.94
CA THR A 30 -9.87 11.42 6.25
C THR A 30 -8.58 11.75 7.02
N VAL A 31 -8.64 11.83 8.36
CA VAL A 31 -7.45 12.00 9.20
C VAL A 31 -6.52 10.78 9.12
N GLY A 32 -7.06 9.57 9.19
CA GLY A 32 -6.28 8.33 9.03
C GLY A 32 -5.62 8.22 7.66
N ALA A 33 -6.34 8.56 6.59
CA ALA A 33 -5.79 8.63 5.23
C ALA A 33 -4.66 9.64 5.11
N LEU A 34 -4.79 10.82 5.72
CA LEU A 34 -3.76 11.87 5.75
C LEU A 34 -2.51 11.43 6.51
N LEU A 35 -2.67 10.84 7.70
CA LEU A 35 -1.53 10.39 8.52
C LEU A 35 -0.78 9.23 7.83
N PHE A 36 -1.51 8.28 7.24
CA PHE A 36 -0.89 7.15 6.53
C PHE A 36 -0.32 7.54 5.16
N SER A 37 -0.92 8.50 4.44
CA SER A 37 -0.34 8.98 3.19
C SER A 37 0.94 9.77 3.45
N LEU A 38 0.99 10.62 4.48
CA LEU A 38 2.21 11.30 4.93
C LEU A 38 3.32 10.31 5.32
N ALA A 39 3.00 9.26 6.08
CA ALA A 39 3.97 8.20 6.39
C ALA A 39 4.48 7.50 5.11
N GLY A 40 3.58 7.21 4.16
CA GLY A 40 3.93 6.70 2.84
C GLY A 40 4.82 7.65 2.02
N GLY A 41 4.62 8.98 2.15
CA GLY A 41 5.46 10.01 1.54
C GLY A 41 6.86 10.09 2.12
N ILE A 42 7.01 9.88 3.43
CA ILE A 42 8.33 9.75 4.09
C ILE A 42 9.04 8.49 3.57
N VAL A 43 8.33 7.36 3.47
CA VAL A 43 8.88 6.12 2.89
C VAL A 43 9.27 6.31 1.42
N TYR A 44 8.49 7.04 0.63
CA TYR A 44 8.84 7.43 -0.74
C TYR A 44 10.13 8.27 -0.80
N PHE A 45 10.22 9.33 0.01
CA PHE A 45 11.39 10.22 0.06
C PHE A 45 12.66 9.49 0.52
N LEU A 46 12.55 8.52 1.44
CA LEU A 46 13.66 7.67 1.86
C LEU A 46 14.08 6.67 0.76
N LEU A 47 13.13 6.03 0.09
CA LEU A 47 13.43 5.07 -0.99
C LEU A 47 13.99 5.74 -2.25
N TYR A 48 13.60 6.98 -2.54
CA TYR A 48 14.19 7.80 -3.60
C TYR A 48 15.71 8.01 -3.36
N GLN A 49 16.10 8.33 -2.12
CA GLN A 49 17.50 8.61 -1.77
C GLN A 49 18.43 7.42 -1.88
N VAL A 50 17.93 6.18 -1.76
CA VAL A 50 18.72 4.96 -1.94
C VAL A 50 18.71 4.42 -3.37
N GLY A 51 18.20 5.20 -4.34
CA GLY A 51 18.24 4.82 -5.77
C GLY A 51 17.34 3.65 -6.15
N TYR A 52 16.44 3.23 -5.26
CA TYR A 52 15.41 2.24 -5.60
C TYR A 52 14.36 2.89 -6.51
N ILE A 53 13.71 2.09 -7.35
CA ILE A 53 12.72 2.58 -8.33
C ILE A 53 11.56 3.25 -7.59
N ALA A 54 11.57 4.60 -7.54
CA ALA A 54 10.65 5.41 -6.74
C ALA A 54 9.16 5.18 -7.04
N ALA A 55 8.88 4.66 -8.23
CA ALA A 55 7.63 4.03 -8.61
C ALA A 55 7.05 3.10 -7.51
N ILE A 56 7.85 2.15 -7.00
CA ILE A 56 7.37 1.06 -6.12
C ILE A 56 6.86 1.65 -4.78
N SER A 57 7.52 2.68 -4.25
CA SER A 57 7.02 3.42 -3.08
C SER A 57 5.68 4.11 -3.30
N GLY A 58 5.35 4.53 -4.54
CA GLY A 58 4.04 5.11 -4.86
C GLY A 58 2.90 4.10 -4.69
N LEU A 59 3.14 2.82 -5.02
CA LEU A 59 2.20 1.72 -4.79
C LEU A 59 1.98 1.48 -3.28
N ILE A 60 3.06 1.49 -2.49
CA ILE A 60 2.98 1.33 -1.02
C ILE A 60 2.23 2.50 -0.41
N GLY A 61 2.58 3.74 -0.78
CA GLY A 61 1.96 4.97 -0.24
C GLY A 61 0.45 5.05 -0.46
N VAL A 62 -0.05 4.66 -1.66
CA VAL A 62 -1.49 4.64 -1.90
C VAL A 62 -2.21 3.53 -1.11
N ILE A 63 -1.60 2.33 -0.99
CA ILE A 63 -2.16 1.23 -0.19
C ILE A 63 -2.22 1.64 1.30
N CYS A 64 -1.19 2.31 1.81
CA CYS A 64 -1.19 2.90 3.15
C CYS A 64 -2.32 3.92 3.31
N ALA A 65 -2.52 4.84 2.37
CA ALA A 65 -3.60 5.82 2.43
C ALA A 65 -5.00 5.17 2.51
N PHE A 66 -5.27 4.14 1.69
CA PHE A 66 -6.52 3.37 1.75
C PHE A 66 -6.69 2.65 3.09
N LYS A 67 -5.62 2.02 3.63
CA LYS A 67 -5.68 1.33 4.92
C LYS A 67 -5.84 2.28 6.09
N GLY A 68 -5.21 3.45 6.05
CA GLY A 68 -5.42 4.53 7.01
C GLY A 68 -6.86 5.03 7.01
N TYR A 69 -7.50 5.16 5.84
CA TYR A 69 -8.93 5.45 5.76
C TYR A 69 -9.78 4.35 6.39
N GLU A 70 -9.54 3.09 5.98
CA GLU A 70 -10.33 1.93 6.40
C GLU A 70 -10.31 1.71 7.92
N VAL A 71 -9.12 1.76 8.53
CA VAL A 71 -8.92 1.59 9.98
C VAL A 71 -9.65 2.66 10.79
N PHE A 72 -9.63 3.92 10.35
CA PHE A 72 -10.22 5.03 11.12
C PHE A 72 -11.71 5.27 10.80
N ALA A 73 -12.17 5.02 9.57
CA ALA A 73 -13.58 5.10 9.20
C ALA A 73 -14.39 3.85 9.59
N LYS A 74 -13.71 2.74 9.92
CA LYS A 74 -14.24 1.38 10.11
C LYS A 74 -14.94 0.79 8.87
N LYS A 75 -14.84 1.46 7.71
CA LYS A 75 -15.63 1.17 6.50
C LYS A 75 -15.06 1.88 5.28
N LEU A 76 -14.70 1.13 4.24
CA LEU A 76 -14.31 1.71 2.95
C LEU A 76 -15.55 2.04 2.11
N SER A 77 -15.74 3.32 1.79
CA SER A 77 -16.87 3.82 1.01
C SER A 77 -16.42 4.46 -0.32
N LYS A 78 -17.37 4.82 -1.19
CA LYS A 78 -17.07 5.60 -2.41
C LYS A 78 -16.38 6.94 -2.08
N PHE A 79 -16.81 7.60 -1.00
CA PHE A 79 -16.17 8.84 -0.51
C PHE A 79 -14.76 8.56 0.03
N GLY A 80 -14.61 7.50 0.84
CA GLY A 80 -13.32 7.06 1.37
C GLY A 80 -12.30 6.71 0.29
N CYS A 81 -12.76 6.10 -0.81
CA CYS A 81 -11.92 5.81 -1.96
C CYS A 81 -11.41 7.07 -2.65
N ILE A 82 -12.30 8.03 -2.92
CA ILE A 82 -11.93 9.30 -3.57
C ILE A 82 -10.93 10.07 -2.71
N ILE A 83 -11.20 10.23 -1.41
CA ILE A 83 -10.32 11.00 -0.53
C ILE A 83 -8.97 10.29 -0.31
N SER A 84 -8.92 8.96 -0.25
CA SER A 84 -7.65 8.20 -0.17
C SER A 84 -6.77 8.42 -1.39
N VAL A 85 -7.35 8.38 -2.60
CA VAL A 85 -6.60 8.63 -3.85
C VAL A 85 -6.12 10.08 -3.92
N VAL A 86 -6.96 11.05 -3.56
CA VAL A 86 -6.57 12.47 -3.53
C VAL A 86 -5.43 12.71 -2.53
N MET A 87 -5.54 12.18 -1.30
CA MET A 87 -4.49 12.32 -0.28
C MET A 87 -3.19 11.58 -0.63
N ALA A 88 -3.25 10.48 -1.37
CA ALA A 88 -2.06 9.81 -1.90
C ALA A 88 -1.39 10.63 -3.01
N LEU A 89 -2.14 11.12 -4.00
CA LEU A 89 -1.61 11.94 -5.10
C LEU A 89 -0.99 13.24 -4.60
N LEU A 90 -1.64 13.93 -3.65
CA LEU A 90 -1.10 15.16 -3.04
C LEU A 90 0.25 14.90 -2.34
N VAL A 91 0.38 13.80 -1.62
CA VAL A 91 1.64 13.46 -0.94
C VAL A 91 2.70 12.92 -1.90
N ILE A 92 2.34 12.22 -2.98
CA ILE A 92 3.28 11.82 -4.03
C ILE A 92 3.90 13.06 -4.69
N ILE A 93 3.08 14.06 -5.05
CA ILE A 93 3.57 15.33 -5.65
C ILE A 93 4.47 16.10 -4.66
N LEU A 94 4.07 16.17 -3.38
CA LEU A 94 4.88 16.82 -2.34
C LEU A 94 6.22 16.10 -2.10
N ALA A 95 6.20 14.77 -1.98
CA ALA A 95 7.41 13.97 -1.77
C ALA A 95 8.36 14.07 -2.97
N TRP A 96 7.83 14.00 -4.20
CA TRP A 96 8.57 14.23 -5.44
C TRP A 96 9.26 15.60 -5.48
N TYR A 97 8.54 16.67 -5.13
CA TYR A 97 9.14 18.02 -5.08
C TYR A 97 10.20 18.15 -3.98
N CYS A 98 10.03 17.48 -2.84
CA CYS A 98 11.05 17.38 -1.80
C CYS A 98 12.29 16.59 -2.26
N CYS A 99 12.14 15.55 -3.08
CA CYS A 99 13.28 14.82 -3.67
C CYS A 99 14.10 15.76 -4.56
N LEU A 100 13.46 16.38 -5.56
CA LEU A 100 14.07 17.38 -6.44
C LEU A 100 14.79 18.49 -5.65
N ALA A 101 14.18 19.02 -4.60
CA ALA A 101 14.78 20.03 -3.73
C ALA A 101 16.01 19.54 -2.95
N LYS A 102 15.99 18.28 -2.49
CA LYS A 102 17.11 17.62 -1.80
C LYS A 102 18.27 17.33 -2.77
N ASP A 103 17.97 17.00 -4.04
CA ASP A 103 18.98 16.73 -5.05
C ASP A 103 19.63 18.02 -5.56
N VAL A 104 18.84 19.09 -5.76
CA VAL A 104 19.37 20.45 -6.00
C VAL A 104 20.26 20.91 -4.84
N TYR A 105 19.83 20.72 -3.59
CA TYR A 105 20.66 21.00 -2.42
C TYR A 105 21.98 20.20 -2.46
N SER A 106 21.93 18.90 -2.78
CA SER A 106 23.10 18.03 -2.86
C SER A 106 24.08 18.43 -3.97
N ALA A 107 23.58 18.94 -5.11
CA ALA A 107 24.40 19.45 -6.21
C ALA A 107 25.18 20.72 -5.79
N TYR A 108 24.52 21.70 -5.18
CA TYR A 108 25.20 22.89 -4.66
C TYR A 108 26.22 22.57 -3.55
N GLN A 109 25.97 21.55 -2.73
CA GLN A 109 26.94 21.11 -1.70
C GLN A 109 28.15 20.40 -2.31
N SER A 110 28.01 19.69 -3.43
CA SER A 110 29.15 19.05 -4.13
C SER A 110 29.97 20.08 -4.90
N TRP A 111 29.36 20.92 -5.73
CA TRP A 111 30.07 22.01 -6.44
C TRP A 111 30.87 22.93 -5.51
N PHE A 112 30.38 23.19 -4.29
CA PHE A 112 31.12 23.95 -3.28
C PHE A 112 32.30 23.16 -2.70
N ALA A 113 32.15 21.85 -2.47
CA ALA A 113 33.24 20.99 -1.98
C ALA A 113 34.34 20.75 -3.03
N ASP A 114 33.96 20.68 -4.31
CA ASP A 114 34.86 20.55 -5.46
C ASP A 114 35.52 21.89 -5.86
N GLY A 115 35.03 23.02 -5.31
CA GLY A 115 35.59 24.36 -5.52
C GLY A 115 35.13 25.06 -6.81
N GLU A 116 34.05 24.60 -7.44
CA GLU A 116 33.48 25.22 -8.65
C GLU A 116 32.63 26.48 -8.32
N ILE A 117 32.15 26.62 -7.08
CA ILE A 117 31.37 27.79 -6.61
C ILE A 117 31.75 28.24 -5.20
N ASP A 118 31.72 29.56 -4.96
CA ASP A 118 32.08 30.17 -3.67
C ASP A 118 30.95 30.14 -2.61
N PHE A 119 29.78 29.55 -2.90
CA PHE A 119 28.61 29.60 -2.03
C PHE A 119 27.81 28.29 -1.98
N THR A 120 27.26 27.98 -0.80
CA THR A 120 26.29 26.89 -0.61
C THR A 120 24.86 27.42 -0.55
N LEU A 121 23.90 26.69 -1.14
CA LEU A 121 22.47 26.90 -0.84
C LEU A 121 22.05 26.19 0.45
N THR A 122 21.11 26.77 1.19
CA THR A 122 20.34 26.04 2.21
C THR A 122 19.27 25.15 1.56
N PHE A 123 18.75 24.16 2.30
CA PHE A 123 17.63 23.34 1.82
C PHE A 123 16.36 24.18 1.56
N ALA A 124 16.11 25.24 2.32
CA ALA A 124 14.94 26.11 2.13
C ALA A 124 15.03 26.95 0.84
N GLU A 125 16.22 27.42 0.49
CA GLU A 125 16.48 28.10 -0.80
C GLU A 125 16.41 27.11 -1.96
N SER A 126 16.94 25.90 -1.76
CA SER A 126 16.85 24.81 -2.74
C SER A 126 15.39 24.46 -3.01
N LEU A 127 14.56 24.29 -1.97
CA LEU A 127 13.11 24.06 -2.08
C LEU A 127 12.37 25.21 -2.80
N ARG A 128 12.79 26.46 -2.61
CA ARG A 128 12.21 27.61 -3.33
C ARG A 128 12.66 27.71 -4.79
N ASN A 129 13.85 27.21 -5.12
CA ASN A 129 14.42 27.30 -6.48
C ASN A 129 14.33 25.99 -7.29
N ALA A 130 13.95 24.86 -6.68
CA ALA A 130 13.93 23.53 -7.30
C ALA A 130 13.16 23.51 -8.63
N TYR A 131 12.04 24.22 -8.73
CA TYR A 131 11.27 24.34 -9.97
C TYR A 131 12.09 24.88 -11.17
N ARG A 132 13.17 25.67 -10.94
CA ARG A 132 14.02 26.19 -12.01
C ARG A 132 14.76 25.07 -12.74
N PHE A 133 15.16 24.02 -12.04
CA PHE A 133 15.83 22.85 -12.62
C PHE A 133 14.91 22.01 -13.51
N LEU A 134 13.59 22.18 -13.40
CA LEU A 134 12.61 21.61 -14.34
C LEU A 134 12.51 22.39 -15.66
N SER A 135 13.22 23.52 -15.80
CA SER A 135 13.39 24.21 -17.09
C SER A 135 14.37 23.46 -17.99
N GLU A 136 15.33 22.73 -17.40
CA GLU A 136 16.33 21.99 -18.16
C GLU A 136 15.74 20.68 -18.70
N PRO A 137 15.85 20.41 -20.01
CA PRO A 137 15.16 19.28 -20.64
C PRO A 137 15.69 17.91 -20.20
N GLU A 138 16.97 17.82 -19.84
CA GLU A 138 17.60 16.58 -19.40
C GLU A 138 17.15 16.18 -17.99
N ILE A 139 17.20 17.15 -17.06
CA ILE A 139 16.78 16.99 -15.66
C ILE A 139 15.27 16.74 -15.59
N SER A 140 14.47 17.63 -16.18
CA SER A 140 13.00 17.54 -16.14
C SER A 140 12.48 16.20 -16.68
N LYS A 141 13.07 15.67 -17.76
CA LYS A 141 12.69 14.37 -18.32
C LYS A 141 12.80 13.24 -17.31
N SER A 142 13.84 13.19 -16.46
CA SER A 142 13.98 12.15 -15.44
C SER A 142 12.88 12.27 -14.38
N TYR A 143 12.79 13.43 -13.71
CA TYR A 143 11.82 13.66 -12.64
C TYR A 143 10.36 13.54 -13.11
N VAL A 144 10.04 13.98 -14.33
CA VAL A 144 8.68 13.83 -14.90
C VAL A 144 8.38 12.36 -15.25
N THR A 145 9.37 11.60 -15.73
CA THR A 145 9.20 10.15 -15.97
C THR A 145 8.93 9.41 -14.65
N ASP A 146 9.71 9.67 -13.61
CA ASP A 146 9.50 9.09 -12.27
C ASP A 146 8.11 9.44 -11.70
N LEU A 147 7.67 10.69 -11.86
CA LEU A 147 6.35 11.14 -11.42
C LEU A 147 5.22 10.44 -12.19
N ILE A 148 5.35 10.30 -13.52
CA ILE A 148 4.36 9.59 -14.35
C ILE A 148 4.26 8.12 -13.91
N ILE A 149 5.39 7.42 -13.72
CA ILE A 149 5.38 6.02 -13.29
C ILE A 149 4.82 5.90 -11.85
N GLY A 150 5.16 6.83 -10.95
CA GLY A 150 4.59 6.90 -9.60
C GLY A 150 3.06 7.09 -9.60
N ILE A 151 2.53 7.95 -10.48
CA ILE A 151 1.08 8.15 -10.66
C ILE A 151 0.42 6.92 -11.27
N LEU A 152 1.06 6.25 -12.24
CA LEU A 152 0.56 5.00 -12.83
C LEU A 152 0.48 3.88 -11.78
N LEU A 153 1.49 3.70 -10.93
CA LEU A 153 1.45 2.71 -9.86
C LEU A 153 0.49 3.10 -8.71
N CYS A 154 0.32 4.39 -8.43
CA CYS A 154 -0.75 4.88 -7.55
C CYS A 154 -2.14 4.48 -8.10
N ALA A 155 -2.35 4.60 -9.42
CA ALA A 155 -3.59 4.16 -10.06
C ALA A 155 -3.77 2.63 -9.97
N LEU A 156 -2.72 1.83 -10.22
CA LEU A 156 -2.77 0.37 -10.06
C LEU A 156 -3.10 -0.05 -8.62
N GLY A 157 -2.52 0.60 -7.62
CA GLY A 157 -2.84 0.36 -6.20
C GLY A 157 -4.30 0.62 -5.86
N ALA A 158 -4.93 1.61 -6.51
CA ALA A 158 -6.34 1.92 -6.34
C ALA A 158 -7.30 0.91 -7.01
N VAL A 159 -6.84 0.12 -8.00
CA VAL A 159 -7.71 -0.84 -8.73
C VAL A 159 -8.37 -1.85 -7.80
N ARG A 160 -7.64 -2.41 -6.82
CA ARG A 160 -8.20 -3.42 -5.89
C ARG A 160 -9.30 -2.82 -4.97
N PRO A 161 -9.07 -1.70 -4.24
CA PRO A 161 -10.13 -0.99 -3.52
C PRO A 161 -11.34 -0.61 -4.37
N ILE A 162 -11.12 -0.05 -5.58
CA ILE A 162 -12.20 0.36 -6.49
C ILE A 162 -13.06 -0.85 -6.90
N ILE A 163 -12.42 -1.95 -7.32
CA ILE A 163 -13.13 -3.19 -7.68
C ILE A 163 -13.93 -3.74 -6.50
N ASN A 164 -13.37 -3.72 -5.29
CA ASN A 164 -14.05 -4.20 -4.09
C ASN A 164 -15.30 -3.36 -3.76
N ILE A 165 -15.25 -2.03 -3.91
CA ILE A 165 -16.43 -1.16 -3.72
C ILE A 165 -17.50 -1.42 -4.79
N VAL A 166 -17.11 -1.62 -6.05
CA VAL A 166 -18.05 -1.90 -7.15
C VAL A 166 -18.68 -3.29 -7.03
N LYS A 167 -17.91 -4.32 -6.63
CA LYS A 167 -18.41 -5.69 -6.43
C LYS A 167 -19.17 -5.87 -5.12
N GLY A 168 -18.75 -5.21 -4.04
CA GLY A 168 -19.44 -5.22 -2.74
C GLY A 168 -20.86 -4.65 -2.78
N ASN A 169 -21.22 -3.96 -3.87
CA ASN A 169 -22.58 -3.52 -4.16
C ASN A 169 -23.51 -4.65 -4.67
N LYS A 170 -22.99 -5.88 -4.89
CA LYS A 170 -23.75 -7.09 -5.28
C LYS A 170 -23.77 -8.20 -4.21
N ASN A 171 -22.77 -8.28 -3.34
CA ASN A 171 -22.53 -9.46 -2.47
C ASN A 171 -23.06 -9.35 -1.02
N LYS A 172 -23.88 -8.34 -0.68
CA LYS A 172 -24.33 -8.04 0.70
C LYS A 172 -25.24 -9.08 1.39
N VAL A 173 -25.34 -10.30 0.86
CA VAL A 173 -26.25 -11.36 1.34
C VAL A 173 -25.50 -12.61 1.82
N ALA A 174 -24.18 -12.75 1.54
CA ALA A 174 -23.52 -14.06 1.58
C ALA A 174 -22.22 -14.19 2.43
N GLU A 175 -21.59 -13.09 2.87
CA GLU A 175 -20.15 -13.13 3.23
C GLU A 175 -19.83 -12.43 4.57
N ASP A 176 -20.60 -12.75 5.62
CA ASP A 176 -20.47 -12.23 6.99
C ASP A 176 -19.44 -13.00 7.87
N LYS A 177 -18.94 -14.16 7.43
CA LYS A 177 -18.38 -15.17 8.36
C LYS A 177 -17.03 -15.83 8.03
N ASN A 178 -16.27 -15.36 7.03
CA ASN A 178 -14.91 -15.86 6.78
C ASN A 178 -13.97 -14.74 6.31
N GLU A 179 -13.14 -14.20 7.20
CA GLU A 179 -12.10 -13.22 6.87
C GLU A 179 -10.71 -13.90 6.81
N PRO A 180 -10.10 -14.09 5.63
CA PRO A 180 -8.71 -14.50 5.51
C PRO A 180 -7.77 -13.30 5.64
N ALA A 181 -7.29 -13.03 6.84
CA ALA A 181 -6.22 -12.06 7.09
C ALA A 181 -4.88 -12.56 6.51
N PHE A 182 -4.64 -12.32 5.22
CA PHE A 182 -3.49 -12.88 4.50
C PHE A 182 -3.04 -11.89 3.35
N GLN A 183 -1.77 -11.52 3.08
CA GLN A 183 -0.44 -11.73 3.73
C GLN A 183 0.52 -10.58 3.35
N ALA A 184 1.74 -10.58 3.90
CA ALA A 184 2.88 -9.89 3.28
C ALA A 184 3.46 -10.78 2.17
N GLU A 185 3.41 -10.33 0.91
CA GLU A 185 3.96 -11.09 -0.21
C GLU A 185 5.49 -11.01 -0.19
N LYS A 186 6.17 -12.16 0.00
CA LYS A 186 7.63 -12.22 -0.08
C LYS A 186 8.05 -11.99 -1.54
N TYR A 187 8.75 -10.90 -1.81
CA TYR A 187 9.43 -10.68 -3.09
C TYR A 187 10.56 -11.70 -3.24
N ASN A 188 10.27 -12.81 -3.92
CA ASN A 188 11.22 -13.89 -4.12
C ASN A 188 12.14 -13.53 -5.30
N ALA A 189 13.42 -13.27 -5.01
CA ALA A 189 14.41 -13.02 -6.05
C ALA A 189 14.57 -14.25 -6.96
N PRO A 190 14.80 -14.08 -8.28
CA PRO A 190 15.04 -15.21 -9.17
C PRO A 190 16.38 -15.87 -8.86
N GLU A 191 16.40 -17.20 -8.67
CA GLU A 191 17.64 -17.94 -8.43
C GLU A 191 18.56 -17.93 -9.67
N GLU A 192 19.78 -17.43 -9.47
CA GLU A 192 20.84 -17.46 -10.48
C GLU A 192 21.42 -18.88 -10.60
N LYS A 193 21.43 -19.44 -11.82
CA LYS A 193 21.89 -20.80 -12.07
C LYS A 193 23.42 -20.91 -12.06
N SER A 194 24.01 -21.08 -10.88
CA SER A 194 25.43 -21.45 -10.74
C SER A 194 25.61 -22.97 -10.56
N ASN A 195 26.06 -23.65 -11.62
CA ASN A 195 26.42 -25.07 -11.58
C ASN A 195 27.89 -25.23 -11.13
N ALA A 196 28.14 -25.54 -9.86
CA ALA A 196 29.47 -25.94 -9.39
C ALA A 196 29.44 -26.95 -8.22
N TYR A 197 29.92 -28.17 -8.50
CA TYR A 197 30.55 -29.14 -7.58
C TYR A 197 30.01 -29.33 -6.14
N MET A 198 29.46 -30.52 -5.87
CA MET A 198 29.62 -31.22 -4.59
C MET A 198 30.37 -32.55 -4.79
N PRO A 199 31.39 -32.90 -3.97
CA PRO A 199 32.18 -34.11 -4.13
C PRO A 199 31.54 -35.37 -3.52
N GLN A 200 31.78 -36.54 -4.13
CA GLN A 200 31.28 -37.84 -3.65
C GLN A 200 32.02 -38.33 -2.40
N SER A 201 31.63 -37.88 -1.20
CA SER A 201 32.22 -38.38 0.07
C SER A 201 31.20 -38.79 1.16
N MET A 202 29.91 -38.47 1.02
CA MET A 202 28.87 -38.90 1.97
C MET A 202 28.09 -40.12 1.46
N ARG A 203 28.79 -41.26 1.30
CA ARG A 203 28.19 -42.58 1.08
C ARG A 203 28.36 -43.44 2.35
N ALA A 204 27.44 -43.30 3.31
CA ALA A 204 27.29 -44.20 4.46
C ALA A 204 25.90 -44.04 5.09
N ALA A 205 25.50 -45.01 5.93
CA ALA A 205 24.31 -45.00 6.79
C ALA A 205 22.93 -44.86 6.09
N SER A 206 22.45 -45.94 5.48
CA SER A 206 21.01 -46.12 5.18
C SER A 206 20.57 -47.57 5.38
N SER A 207 20.11 -47.86 6.59
CA SER A 207 19.46 -49.10 7.05
C SER A 207 18.98 -48.83 8.49
N GLU A 208 17.81 -49.23 8.98
CA GLU A 208 16.85 -50.23 8.49
C GLU A 208 15.39 -49.71 8.55
N LYS A 209 14.45 -50.40 7.88
CA LYS A 209 13.01 -50.33 8.16
C LYS A 209 12.59 -51.56 8.96
N PRO A 210 11.62 -51.47 9.88
CA PRO A 210 10.85 -52.65 10.26
C PRO A 210 9.99 -53.12 9.07
N GLN A 211 9.97 -54.43 8.82
CA GLN A 211 8.91 -55.07 8.03
C GLN A 211 7.92 -55.76 8.99
N ASP A 212 6.64 -55.75 8.64
CA ASP A 212 5.70 -56.72 9.18
C ASP A 212 5.93 -58.11 8.55
N LYS A 213 5.37 -59.13 9.21
CA LYS A 213 5.08 -60.43 8.62
C LYS A 213 3.73 -60.92 9.15
N ASN A 214 2.93 -61.52 8.29
CA ASN A 214 1.61 -62.07 8.61
C ASN A 214 1.38 -63.34 7.76
N GLY A 215 0.85 -64.41 8.36
CA GLY A 215 0.80 -65.79 7.78
C GLY A 215 2.14 -66.52 7.89
N ASP A 216 2.25 -67.79 8.30
CA ASP A 216 1.33 -68.93 8.18
C ASP A 216 1.59 -70.00 9.28
N MET A 217 0.64 -70.94 9.41
CA MET A 217 0.55 -72.10 10.34
C MET A 217 0.19 -71.76 11.81
#